data_AF-A0A7I9YBD7-F1
#
_entry.id   AF-A0A7I9YBD7-F1
#
_cell.length_a   1.000
_cell.length_b   1.000
_cell.length_c   1.000
_cell.angle_alpha   90.00
_cell.angle_beta   90.00
_cell.angle_gamma   90.00
#
_symmetry.space_group_name_H-M   'P 1'
#
loop_
_entity.id
_entity.type
_entity.pdbx_description
1 polymer ?
#
loop_
_entity_poly.entity_id
_entity_poly.type
_entity_poly.pdbx_seq_one_letter_code
_entity_poly.pdbx_strand_id
1 'polypeptide(L)' 'MMTRAEAAADLRRLADELEAGKISYGADRSLEVPEALEREIEIEREDKGTNIKYQVEFELEWSVPKV' A
#
# COMPACT_ATOMS: atom_id res chain seq x y z
N MET A 1 0.94 8.78 15.45
CA MET A 1 1.99 9.17 14.49
C MET A 1 3.02 8.05 14.48
N MET A 2 3.51 7.68 13.30
CA MET A 2 4.60 6.73 13.12
C MET A 2 5.87 7.47 12.71
N THR A 3 7.03 6.87 12.95
CA THR A 3 8.32 7.33 12.44
C THR A 3 8.51 6.94 10.98
N ARG A 4 9.47 7.58 10.29
CA ARG A 4 9.87 7.19 8.93
C ARG A 4 10.39 5.75 8.85
N ALA A 5 11.01 5.25 9.91
CA ALA A 5 11.57 3.91 9.96
C ALA A 5 10.47 2.84 10.07
N GLU A 6 9.44 3.10 10.89
CA GLU A 6 8.27 2.21 11.00
C GLU A 6 7.50 2.16 9.69
N ALA A 7 7.22 3.30 9.06
CA ALA A 7 6.58 3.33 7.73
C ALA A 7 7.37 2.52 6.68
N ALA A 8 8.70 2.65 6.66
CA ALA A 8 9.54 1.89 5.76
C ALA A 8 9.59 0.39 6.10
N ALA A 9 9.43 0.02 7.37
CA ALA A 9 9.33 -1.39 7.77
C ALA A 9 8.01 -2.00 7.27
N ASP A 10 6.90 -1.26 7.37
CA ASP A 10 5.60 -1.71 6.85
C ASP A 10 5.62 -1.88 5.33
N LEU A 11 6.24 -0.97 4.59
CA LEU A 11 6.39 -1.09 3.13
C LEU A 11 7.26 -2.29 2.73
N ARG A 12 8.32 -2.59 3.48
CA ARG A 12 9.15 -3.78 3.23
C ARG A 12 8.38 -5.06 3.51
N ARG A 13 7.63 -5.12 4.61
CA ARG A 13 6.75 -6.26 4.91
C ARG A 13 5.73 -6.47 3.79
N LEU A 14 5.10 -5.39 3.30
CA LEU A 14 4.17 -5.48 2.17
C LEU A 14 4.88 -5.99 0.90
N ALA A 15 6.12 -5.55 0.63
CA ALA A 15 6.91 -6.05 -0.48
C ALA A 15 7.19 -7.56 -0.37
N ASP A 16 7.62 -8.03 0.81
CA ASP A 16 7.88 -9.45 1.08
C ASP A 16 6.60 -10.31 0.86
N GLU A 17 5.44 -9.80 1.29
CA GLU A 17 4.13 -10.44 1.09
C GLU A 17 3.72 -10.49 -0.40
N LEU A 18 3.96 -9.42 -1.15
CA LEU A 18 3.70 -9.37 -2.60
C LEU A 18 4.59 -10.35 -3.37
N GLU A 19 5.87 -10.46 -3.01
CA GLU A 19 6.79 -11.43 -3.60
C GLU A 19 6.37 -12.89 -3.29
N ALA A 20 5.77 -13.12 -2.12
CA ALA A 20 5.18 -14.40 -1.76
C ALA A 20 3.82 -14.67 -2.46
N GLY A 21 3.29 -13.73 -3.23
CA GLY A 21 2.00 -13.85 -3.92
C GLY A 21 0.79 -13.72 -3.01
N LYS A 22 0.95 -13.23 -1.77
CA LYS A 22 -0.12 -13.22 -0.78
C LYS A 22 0.05 -12.12 0.26
N ILE A 23 -0.95 -11.26 0.37
CA ILE A 23 -0.97 -10.19 1.37
C ILE A 23 -1.89 -10.52 2.55
N SER A 24 -1.47 -10.15 3.75
CA SER A 24 -2.24 -10.35 4.99
C SER A 24 -2.94 -9.06 5.42
N TYR A 25 -4.17 -9.16 5.91
CA TYR A 25 -4.94 -8.01 6.38
C TYR A 25 -5.90 -8.36 7.54
N GLY A 26 -6.05 -7.45 8.50
CA GLY A 26 -6.80 -7.75 9.72
C GLY A 26 -6.08 -8.81 10.58
N ALA A 27 -6.84 -9.52 11.42
CA ALA A 27 -6.26 -10.49 12.36
C ALA A 27 -5.90 -11.83 11.72
N ASP A 28 -6.65 -12.26 10.71
CA ASP A 28 -6.63 -13.64 10.21
C ASP A 28 -7.02 -13.77 8.72
N ARG A 29 -7.02 -12.67 7.97
CA ARG A 29 -7.42 -12.68 6.55
C ARG A 29 -6.23 -12.46 5.64
N SER A 30 -6.36 -12.96 4.41
CA SER A 30 -5.35 -12.83 3.37
C SER A 30 -5.97 -12.80 1.98
N LEU A 31 -5.31 -12.12 1.04
CA LEU A 31 -5.68 -12.13 -0.37
C LEU A 31 -4.55 -12.78 -1.18
N GLU A 32 -4.93 -13.66 -2.10
CA GLU A 32 -4.01 -14.13 -3.15
C GLU A 32 -3.81 -12.99 -4.15
N VAL A 33 -2.56 -12.75 -4.51
CA VAL A 33 -2.15 -11.69 -5.43
C VAL A 33 -1.69 -12.34 -6.73
N PRO A 34 -2.28 -11.98 -7.89
CA PRO A 34 -1.87 -12.52 -9.18
C PRO A 34 -0.46 -12.03 -9.56
N GLU A 35 0.19 -12.76 -10.48
CA GLU A 35 1.50 -12.38 -11.03
C GLU A 35 1.45 -11.01 -11.74
N ALA A 36 0.32 -10.68 -12.36
CA ALA A 36 0.08 -9.39 -13.00
C ALA A 36 -1.00 -8.60 -12.25
N LEU A 37 -0.68 -7.36 -11.92
CA LEU A 37 -1.56 -6.40 -11.24
C LEU A 37 -1.24 -4.98 -11.70
N GLU A 38 -2.17 -4.05 -11.47
CA GLU A 38 -1.99 -2.63 -11.73
C GLU A 38 -1.48 -1.90 -10.49
N ARG A 39 -0.79 -0.77 -10.72
CA ARG A 39 -0.20 0.03 -9.65
C ARG A 39 -0.26 1.50 -9.96
N GLU A 40 -0.66 2.27 -8.95
CA GLU A 40 -0.64 3.73 -8.96
C GLU A 40 0.16 4.26 -7.77
N ILE A 41 0.89 5.35 -8.00
CA ILE A 41 1.61 6.09 -6.96
C ILE A 41 1.26 7.56 -7.13
N GLU A 42 0.61 8.13 -6.12
CA GLU A 42 0.27 9.54 -6.08
C GLU A 42 1.08 10.27 -5.00
N ILE A 43 1.59 11.46 -5.33
CA ILE A 43 2.28 12.34 -4.39
C ILE A 43 1.64 13.71 -4.47
N GLU A 44 0.93 14.09 -3.41
CA GLU A 44 0.25 15.38 -3.33
C GLU A 44 0.99 16.36 -2.42
N ARG A 45 0.88 17.64 -2.76
CA ARG A 45 1.27 18.79 -1.92
C ARG A 45 0.09 19.74 -1.83
N GLU A 46 -0.50 19.84 -0.64
CA GLU A 46 -1.63 20.71 -0.36
C GLU A 46 -1.20 21.85 0.56
N ASP A 47 -1.36 23.10 0.11
CA ASP A 47 -1.12 24.29 0.94
C ASP A 47 -2.41 24.68 1.67
N LYS A 48 -2.42 24.60 3.00
CA LYS A 48 -3.57 24.96 3.85
C LYS A 48 -3.40 26.31 4.54
N GLY A 49 -2.49 27.16 4.04
CA GLY A 49 -2.22 28.51 4.55
C GLY A 49 -1.31 28.54 5.78
N THR A 50 -1.66 27.84 6.85
CA THR A 50 -0.83 27.76 8.07
C THR A 50 0.16 26.61 8.06
N ASN A 51 -0.07 25.60 7.22
CA ASN A 51 0.80 24.46 7.01
C ASN A 51 0.71 23.93 5.57
N ILE A 52 1.75 23.21 5.17
CA ILE A 52 1.77 22.41 3.95
C ILE A 52 1.58 20.95 4.37
N LYS A 53 0.61 20.27 3.75
CA LYS A 53 0.42 18.83 3.87
C LYS A 53 1.05 18.13 2.66
N TYR A 54 1.82 17.08 2.94
CA TYR A 54 2.30 16.14 1.92
C TYR A 54 1.60 14.81 2.11
N GLN A 55 1.21 14.17 1.02
CA GLN A 55 0.58 12.85 1.02
C GLN A 55 1.26 12.00 -0.04
N VAL A 56 1.50 10.73 0.29
CA VAL A 56 2.02 9.73 -0.63
C VAL A 56 1.08 8.55 -0.54
N GLU A 57 0.50 8.18 -1.67
CA GLU A 57 -0.36 7.01 -1.82
C GLU A 57 0.31 5.98 -2.72
N PHE A 58 0.12 4.71 -2.38
CA PHE A 58 0.60 3.58 -3.15
C PHE A 58 -0.53 2.58 -3.22
N GLU A 59 -1.10 2.42 -4.40
CA GLU A 59 -2.27 1.60 -4.64
C GLU A 59 -1.92 0.41 -5.55
N LEU A 60 -2.54 -0.73 -5.25
CA LEU A 60 -2.42 -1.97 -5.99
C LEU A 60 -3.82 -2.46 -6.30
N GLU A 61 -4.10 -2.71 -7.57
CA GLU A 61 -5.41 -3.19 -8.02
C GLU A 61 -5.28 -4.44 -8.89
N TRP A 62 -6.20 -5.37 -8.68
CA TRP A 62 -6.43 -6.50 -9.57
C TRP A 62 -7.89 -6.95 -9.47
N SER A 63 -8.38 -7.53 -10.57
CA SER A 63 -9.73 -8.08 -10.65
C SER A 63 -9.71 -9.61 -10.64
N VAL A 64 -10.62 -10.21 -9.87
CA VAL A 64 -10.88 -11.65 -9.90
C VAL A 64 -12.32 -11.90 -10.37
N PRO A 65 -12.59 -12.94 -11.18
CA PRO A 65 -13.95 -13.30 -11.56
C PRO A 65 -14.82 -13.57 -10.33
N LYS A 66 -16.07 -13.08 -10.32
CA LYS A 66 -17.06 -13.48 -9.33
C LYS A 66 -17.46 -14.94 -9.61
N VAL A 67 -17.26 -15.82 -8.64
CA VAL A 67 -17.76 -17.20 -8.63
C VAL A 67 -19.25 -17.23 -8.28
#